data_AF-A0A505HL55-F1
#
_entry.id   AF-A0A505HL55-F1
#
_cell.length_a   1.000
_cell.length_b   1.000
_cell.length_c   1.000
_cell.angle_alpha   90.00
_cell.angle_beta   90.00
_cell.angle_gamma   90.00
#
_symmetry.space_group_name_H-M   'P 1'
#
loop_
_entity.id
_entity.type
_entity.pdbx_description
1 polymer ?
#
loop_
_entity_poly.entity_id
_entity_poly.type
_entity_poly.pdbx_seq_one_letter_code
_entity_poly.pdbx_strand_id
1 'polypeptide(L)'
;MPWWSWRPGPAAGGEPETRSGVTVDDTIRVGPPTPRQPGDDAPAPERPALADMPATVAPVTLSRVCDALDLLDVRYLADGGGNLLAMWERHAVLVALEGPEDEILVMRARPHATVPPDWADRAYRVVNEWNHTRRFCKAYIGDPTERGQLPIYAELQVPLGAGAHDALLVEMLDCGAAVATTFVDWLHDEGALL
;
A
#
# COMPACT_ATOMS: atom_id res chain seq x y z
N MET A 1 16.36 -8.71 5.04
CA MET A 1 15.98 -7.32 4.64
C MET A 1 14.52 -7.06 5.02
N PRO A 2 14.11 -5.89 5.57
CA PRO A 2 12.70 -5.53 5.58
C PRO A 2 12.23 -5.45 4.12
N TRP A 3 11.12 -6.12 3.79
CA TRP A 3 10.54 -6.17 2.44
C TRP A 3 10.16 -4.77 1.92
N TRP A 4 9.99 -3.82 2.84
CA TRP A 4 9.87 -2.39 2.64
C TRP A 4 11.15 -1.76 3.21
N SER A 5 12.16 -1.50 2.39
CA SER A 5 13.44 -1.01 2.90
C SER A 5 13.46 0.52 2.94
N TRP A 6 13.42 1.07 4.16
CA TRP A 6 14.01 2.38 4.47
C TRP A 6 15.53 2.32 4.23
N ARG A 7 16.08 3.23 3.42
CA ARG A 7 17.52 3.49 3.34
C ARG A 7 17.79 4.92 3.81
N PRO A 8 18.62 5.16 4.84
CA PRO A 8 19.37 6.40 4.89
C PRO A 8 20.35 6.33 3.70
N GLY A 9 20.21 7.27 2.75
CA GLY A 9 21.07 7.29 1.56
C GLY A 9 22.56 7.28 1.93
N PRO A 10 23.41 6.57 1.19
CA PRO A 10 24.84 6.66 1.39
C PRO A 10 25.30 8.07 1.03
N ALA A 11 26.00 8.72 1.95
CA ALA A 11 26.77 9.90 1.62
C ALA A 11 27.84 9.51 0.57
N ALA A 12 27.84 10.28 -0.53
CA ALA A 12 28.87 10.37 -1.57
C ALA A 12 28.91 9.31 -2.70
N GLY A 13 28.75 9.81 -3.92
CA GLY A 13 29.57 9.39 -5.07
C GLY A 13 28.88 8.60 -6.19
N GLY A 14 27.95 9.22 -6.92
CA GLY A 14 27.45 8.71 -8.20
C GLY A 14 26.48 9.69 -8.86
N GLU A 15 26.65 9.96 -10.16
CA GLU A 15 25.89 10.96 -10.91
C GLU A 15 24.37 10.70 -10.90
N PRO A 16 23.52 11.75 -10.88
CA PRO A 16 22.09 11.60 -10.69
C PRO A 16 21.40 11.20 -12.00
N GLU A 17 20.87 9.98 -12.05
CA GLU A 17 19.72 9.70 -12.90
C GLU A 17 18.55 10.55 -12.39
N THR A 18 17.87 11.21 -13.33
CA THR A 18 16.90 12.29 -13.12
C THR A 18 15.59 11.75 -12.56
N ARG A 19 15.62 11.27 -11.32
CA ARG A 19 14.43 11.19 -10.48
C ARG A 19 14.16 12.61 -10.01
N SER A 20 13.06 13.22 -10.46
CA SER A 20 12.61 14.51 -9.95
C SER A 20 12.53 14.41 -8.44
N GLY A 21 13.44 15.09 -7.76
CA GLY A 21 13.51 15.14 -6.30
C GLY A 21 12.26 15.83 -5.78
N VAL A 22 11.22 15.06 -5.51
CA VAL A 22 10.07 15.52 -4.75
C VAL A 22 10.56 15.73 -3.31
N THR A 23 10.78 16.98 -2.96
CA THR A 23 11.00 17.39 -1.57
C THR A 23 9.70 17.15 -0.84
N VAL A 24 9.62 16.04 -0.11
CA VAL A 24 8.55 15.83 0.87
C VAL A 24 8.79 16.85 1.98
N ASP A 25 7.79 17.71 2.21
CA ASP A 25 7.82 18.78 3.21
C ASP A 25 8.14 18.21 4.61
N ASP A 26 8.79 19.01 5.46
CA ASP A 26 9.51 18.63 6.70
C ASP A 26 8.58 18.20 7.86
N THR A 27 7.39 17.68 7.55
CA THR A 27 6.35 17.24 8.49
C THR A 27 6.28 15.72 8.68
N ILE A 28 7.23 14.98 8.11
CA ILE A 28 7.25 13.50 8.15
C ILE A 28 7.47 13.03 9.60
N ARG A 29 6.45 12.37 10.17
CA ARG A 29 6.56 11.71 11.47
C ARG A 29 7.55 10.54 11.39
N VAL A 30 8.63 10.64 12.15
CA VAL A 30 9.64 9.58 12.28
C VAL A 30 9.26 8.65 13.43
N GLY A 31 8.87 7.41 13.13
CA GLY A 31 8.61 6.34 14.12
C GLY A 31 7.65 5.25 13.61
N PRO A 32 7.70 3.99 14.10
CA PRO A 32 6.80 2.94 13.64
C PRO A 32 5.33 3.36 13.89
N PRO A 33 4.45 3.31 12.87
CA PRO A 33 3.07 3.71 13.03
C PRO A 33 2.38 2.68 13.92
N THR A 34 1.57 3.16 14.85
CA THR A 34 0.71 2.28 15.64
C THR A 34 -0.24 1.55 14.68
N PRO A 35 -0.34 0.21 14.73
CA PRO A 35 -1.27 -0.52 13.89
C PRO A 35 -2.70 -0.01 14.10
N ARG A 36 -3.44 0.21 13.01
CA ARG A 36 -4.86 0.59 13.07
C ARG A 36 -5.67 -0.56 13.67
N GLN A 37 -6.48 -0.29 14.70
CA GLN A 37 -7.40 -1.26 15.30
C GLN A 37 -8.79 -1.20 14.62
N PRO A 38 -9.52 -2.33 14.53
CA PRO A 38 -10.96 -2.29 14.28
C PRO A 38 -11.64 -1.57 15.46
N GLY A 39 -12.10 -0.33 15.26
CA GLY A 39 -12.77 0.47 16.29
C GLY A 39 -11.96 1.63 16.89
N ASP A 40 -10.84 2.04 16.26
CA ASP A 40 -10.21 3.35 16.54
C ASP A 40 -11.11 4.51 16.05
N ASP A 41 -12.26 4.71 16.70
CA ASP A 41 -13.15 5.85 16.50
C ASP A 41 -12.64 7.03 17.35
N ALA A 42 -11.49 7.60 16.98
CA ALA A 42 -11.22 8.98 17.38
C ALA A 42 -12.29 9.88 16.71
N PRO A 43 -12.79 10.95 17.38
CA PRO A 43 -13.70 11.87 16.71
C PRO A 43 -13.00 12.42 15.49
N ALA A 44 -13.45 11.98 14.31
CA ALA A 44 -12.87 12.39 13.05
C ALA A 44 -13.01 13.93 12.95
N PRO A 45 -11.98 14.66 12.49
CA PRO A 45 -12.21 16.01 12.01
C PRO A 45 -13.37 15.98 10.99
N GLU A 46 -14.17 17.04 10.91
CA GLU A 46 -15.25 17.15 9.91
C GLU A 46 -14.65 16.93 8.52
N ARG A 47 -14.77 15.70 8.01
CA ARG A 47 -14.33 15.36 6.66
C ARG A 47 -15.35 15.98 5.71
N PRO A 48 -14.92 16.75 4.71
CA PRO A 48 -15.84 17.14 3.65
C PRO A 48 -16.45 15.86 3.05
N ALA A 49 -17.76 15.88 2.81
CA ALA A 49 -18.37 14.76 2.12
C ALA A 49 -17.69 14.61 0.75
N LEU A 50 -17.40 13.37 0.33
CA LEU A 50 -16.79 13.09 -0.97
C LEU A 50 -17.53 13.79 -2.13
N ALA A 51 -18.86 13.95 -2.00
CA ALA A 51 -19.73 14.63 -2.96
C ALA A 51 -19.48 16.14 -3.07
N ASP A 52 -18.93 16.78 -2.03
CA ASP A 52 -18.65 18.21 -1.98
C ASP A 52 -17.24 18.56 -2.47
N MET A 53 -16.39 17.55 -2.71
CA MET A 53 -15.04 17.75 -3.23
C MET A 53 -15.07 18.18 -4.71
N PRO A 54 -14.14 19.05 -5.14
CA PRO A 54 -14.08 19.49 -6.53
C PRO A 54 -13.82 18.31 -7.46
N ALA A 55 -14.63 18.19 -8.51
CA ALA A 55 -14.47 17.19 -9.57
C ALA A 55 -13.38 17.56 -10.59
N THR A 56 -12.45 18.44 -10.22
CA THR A 56 -11.35 18.88 -11.09
C THR A 56 -10.34 17.75 -11.25
N VAL A 57 -10.12 17.33 -12.49
CA VAL A 57 -9.09 16.33 -12.81
C VAL A 57 -7.73 17.01 -12.87
N ALA A 58 -6.78 16.47 -12.11
CA ALA A 58 -5.39 16.92 -12.09
C ALA A 58 -4.43 15.73 -12.04
N PRO A 59 -3.15 15.90 -12.41
CA PRO A 59 -2.12 14.85 -12.25
C PRO A 59 -2.06 14.34 -10.81
N VAL A 60 -1.95 13.03 -10.65
CA VAL A 60 -1.83 12.41 -9.32
C VAL A 60 -0.38 12.54 -8.86
N THR A 61 -0.18 13.15 -7.70
CA THR A 61 1.14 13.33 -7.09
C THR A 61 1.16 12.64 -5.73
N LEU A 62 2.36 12.34 -5.22
CA LEU A 62 2.50 11.74 -3.90
C LEU A 62 1.87 12.61 -2.80
N SER A 63 1.96 13.94 -2.92
CA SER A 63 1.29 14.87 -2.00
C SER A 63 -0.22 14.65 -1.96
N ARG A 64 -0.87 14.50 -3.12
CA ARG A 64 -2.32 14.26 -3.18
C ARG A 64 -2.69 12.89 -2.60
N VAL A 65 -1.82 11.89 -2.77
CA VAL A 65 -1.99 10.58 -2.13
C VAL A 65 -1.90 10.72 -0.60
N CYS A 66 -0.93 11.48 -0.08
CA CYS A 66 -0.82 11.82 1.34
C CYS A 66 -2.10 12.52 1.85
N ASP A 67 -2.55 13.57 1.17
CA ASP A 67 -3.77 14.31 1.54
C ASP A 67 -4.99 13.38 1.60
N ALA A 68 -5.12 12.46 0.65
CA ALA A 68 -6.20 11.47 0.63
C ALA A 68 -6.08 10.43 1.76
N LEU A 69 -4.87 9.98 2.11
CA LEU A 69 -4.64 9.10 3.27
C LEU A 69 -4.96 9.81 4.59
N ASP A 70 -4.61 11.09 4.71
CA ASP A 70 -4.93 11.92 5.88
C ASP A 70 -6.45 12.09 6.05
N LEU A 71 -7.19 12.30 4.95
CA LEU A 71 -8.66 12.32 4.95
C LEU A 71 -9.27 10.99 5.42
N LEU A 72 -8.61 9.85 5.14
CA LEU A 72 -9.02 8.53 5.59
C LEU A 72 -8.58 8.20 7.03
N ASP A 73 -7.85 9.11 7.68
CA ASP A 73 -7.19 8.90 8.98
C ASP A 73 -6.29 7.64 8.95
N VAL A 74 -5.61 7.43 7.83
CA VAL A 74 -4.65 6.34 7.66
C VAL A 74 -3.27 6.87 8.02
N ARG A 75 -2.69 6.33 9.09
CA ARG A 75 -1.31 6.66 9.48
C ARG A 75 -0.32 5.90 8.61
N TYR A 76 0.66 6.62 8.08
CA TYR A 76 1.70 6.04 7.22
C TYR A 76 3.10 6.56 7.56
N LEU A 77 4.11 5.82 7.10
CA LEU A 77 5.51 6.24 7.06
C LEU A 77 5.94 6.49 5.63
N ALA A 78 6.60 7.61 5.38
CA ALA A 78 7.29 7.85 4.12
C ALA A 78 8.75 7.38 4.22
N ASP A 79 9.25 6.72 3.18
CA ASP A 79 10.67 6.33 3.09
C ASP A 79 11.57 7.40 2.45
N GLY A 80 11.00 8.53 2.02
CA GLY A 80 11.67 9.60 1.29
C GLY A 80 11.94 9.28 -0.19
N GLY A 81 11.63 8.05 -0.65
CA GLY A 81 11.82 7.55 -2.00
C GLY A 81 10.53 7.40 -2.81
N GLY A 82 9.42 7.97 -2.32
CA GLY A 82 8.11 7.92 -2.97
C GLY A 82 7.18 6.81 -2.47
N ASN A 83 7.59 6.08 -1.42
CA ASN A 83 6.79 5.00 -0.86
C ASN A 83 6.18 5.41 0.49
N LEU A 84 4.91 5.05 0.67
CA LEU A 84 4.16 5.25 1.91
C LEU A 84 3.79 3.87 2.48
N LEU A 85 4.21 3.57 3.71
CA LEU A 85 3.82 2.35 4.39
C LEU A 85 2.77 2.64 5.46
N ALA A 86 1.57 2.10 5.30
CA ALA A 86 0.52 2.07 6.32
C ALA A 86 0.43 0.68 6.97
N MET A 87 0.14 0.64 8.28
CA MET A 87 0.15 -0.60 9.07
C MET A 87 -1.22 -0.91 9.69
N TRP A 88 -1.67 -2.13 9.46
CA TRP A 88 -2.80 -2.78 10.14
C TRP A 88 -2.28 -3.84 11.10
N GLU A 89 -3.18 -4.37 11.92
CA GLU A 89 -2.87 -5.41 12.91
C GLU A 89 -2.20 -6.65 12.28
N ARG A 90 -2.76 -7.17 11.17
CA ARG A 90 -2.30 -8.43 10.54
C ARG A 90 -1.47 -8.25 9.27
N HIS A 91 -1.41 -7.04 8.74
CA HIS A 91 -0.73 -6.75 7.47
C HIS A 91 -0.25 -5.31 7.40
N ALA A 92 0.57 -5.00 6.40
CA ALA A 92 0.88 -3.64 6.03
C ALA A 92 0.59 -3.42 4.55
N VAL A 93 0.28 -2.18 4.19
CA VAL A 93 0.02 -1.76 2.81
C VAL A 93 1.07 -0.74 2.43
N LEU A 94 1.83 -1.07 1.39
CA LEU A 94 2.69 -0.14 0.68
C LEU A 94 1.84 0.59 -0.36
N VAL A 95 1.87 1.92 -0.35
CA VAL A 95 1.28 2.79 -1.37
C VAL A 95 2.40 3.53 -2.08
N ALA A 96 2.41 3.49 -3.40
CA ALA A 96 3.42 4.13 -4.22
C ALA A 96 2.82 4.62 -5.54
N LEU A 97 3.50 5.57 -6.17
CA LEU A 97 3.34 5.85 -7.59
C LEU A 97 4.50 5.17 -8.32
N GLU A 98 4.17 4.24 -9.21
CA GLU A 98 5.12 3.48 -10.03
C GLU A 98 4.89 3.81 -11.51
N GLY A 99 5.81 3.36 -12.38
CA GLY A 99 5.80 3.65 -13.82
C GLY A 99 6.86 4.69 -14.21
N PRO A 100 7.18 4.84 -15.50
CA PRO A 100 8.20 5.78 -15.96
C PRO A 100 7.89 7.25 -15.65
N GLU A 101 6.62 7.60 -15.48
CA GLU A 101 6.13 8.95 -15.23
C GLU A 101 5.42 9.06 -13.86
N ASP A 102 5.63 8.10 -12.96
CA ASP A 102 4.91 7.97 -11.68
C ASP A 102 3.38 7.92 -11.88
N GLU A 103 2.93 7.29 -12.96
CA GLU A 103 1.57 7.36 -13.46
C GLU A 103 0.65 6.22 -12.99
N ILE A 104 1.17 5.23 -12.25
CA ILE A 104 0.42 4.08 -11.77
C ILE A 104 0.36 4.12 -10.24
N LEU A 105 -0.85 4.27 -9.69
CA LEU A 105 -1.07 4.07 -8.27
C LEU A 105 -0.98 2.59 -7.94
N VAL A 106 -0.04 2.22 -7.08
CA VAL A 106 0.16 0.85 -6.61
C VAL A 106 -0.14 0.77 -5.12
N MET A 107 -1.04 -0.14 -4.74
CA MET A 107 -1.28 -0.52 -3.36
C MET A 107 -0.95 -2.00 -3.19
N ARG A 108 0.10 -2.30 -2.43
CA ARG A 108 0.60 -3.66 -2.21
C ARG A 108 0.47 -4.02 -0.74
N ALA A 109 -0.49 -4.88 -0.43
CA ALA A 109 -0.69 -5.47 0.87
C ALA A 109 0.21 -6.68 1.08
N ARG A 110 0.76 -6.80 2.29
CA ARG A 110 1.54 -7.96 2.72
C ARG A 110 1.16 -8.34 4.16
N PRO A 111 0.65 -9.55 4.40
CA PRO A 111 0.51 -10.07 5.75
C PRO A 111 1.85 -10.05 6.50
N HIS A 112 1.81 -9.86 7.82
CA HIS A 112 3.02 -9.94 8.64
C HIS A 112 3.58 -11.37 8.67
N ALA A 113 2.68 -12.36 8.65
CA ALA A 113 3.00 -13.77 8.56
C ALA A 113 3.47 -14.17 7.15
N THR A 114 4.25 -15.25 7.10
CA THR A 114 4.81 -15.84 5.88
C THR A 114 4.57 -17.34 5.88
N VAL A 115 4.56 -17.96 4.70
CA VAL A 115 4.27 -19.39 4.55
C VAL A 115 5.56 -20.21 4.60
N PRO A 116 5.60 -21.34 5.33
CA PRO A 116 6.73 -22.27 5.27
C PRO A 116 6.91 -22.85 3.85
N PRO A 117 8.15 -23.16 3.43
CA PRO A 117 8.41 -23.69 2.09
C PRO A 117 7.68 -25.03 1.83
N ASP A 118 7.47 -25.85 2.85
CA ASP A 118 6.74 -27.13 2.75
C ASP A 118 5.28 -26.97 2.31
N TRP A 119 4.73 -25.74 2.42
CA TRP A 119 3.35 -25.42 2.06
C TRP A 119 3.25 -24.66 0.73
N ALA A 120 4.33 -24.57 -0.06
CA ALA A 120 4.36 -23.83 -1.33
C ALA A 120 3.21 -24.20 -2.28
N ASP A 121 3.01 -25.49 -2.54
CA ASP A 121 1.95 -25.98 -3.44
C ASP A 121 0.54 -25.63 -2.94
N ARG A 122 0.35 -25.55 -1.62
CA ARG A 122 -0.90 -25.07 -1.03
C ARG A 122 -1.04 -23.57 -1.24
N ALA A 123 0.04 -22.80 -0.99
CA ALA A 123 0.04 -21.35 -1.14
C ALA A 123 -0.32 -20.92 -2.56
N TYR A 124 0.26 -21.55 -3.59
CA TYR A 124 -0.06 -21.24 -4.99
C TYR A 124 -1.52 -21.53 -5.33
N ARG A 125 -2.07 -22.66 -4.86
CA ARG A 125 -3.48 -22.99 -5.10
C ARG A 125 -4.43 -22.01 -4.43
N VAL A 126 -4.16 -21.67 -3.17
CA VAL A 126 -4.92 -20.68 -2.41
C VAL A 126 -4.90 -19.37 -3.19
N VAL A 127 -3.73 -18.80 -3.46
CA VAL A 127 -3.59 -17.53 -4.19
C VAL A 127 -4.29 -17.54 -5.56
N ASN A 128 -4.21 -18.64 -6.30
CA ASN A 128 -4.92 -18.77 -7.58
C ASN A 128 -6.45 -18.76 -7.40
N GLU A 129 -6.96 -19.38 -6.33
CA GLU A 129 -8.39 -19.36 -6.03
C GLU A 129 -8.88 -17.94 -5.70
N TRP A 130 -8.09 -17.15 -4.95
CA TRP A 130 -8.38 -15.74 -4.74
C TRP A 130 -8.49 -14.99 -6.07
N ASN A 131 -7.48 -15.13 -6.93
CA ASN A 131 -7.44 -14.48 -8.24
C ASN A 131 -8.59 -14.92 -9.15
N HIS A 132 -9.09 -16.14 -8.99
CA HIS A 132 -10.21 -16.67 -9.75
C HIS A 132 -11.57 -16.14 -9.25
N THR A 133 -11.73 -15.95 -7.94
CA THR A 133 -13.05 -15.70 -7.31
C THR A 133 -13.27 -14.28 -6.82
N ARG A 134 -12.21 -13.49 -6.65
CA ARG A 134 -12.26 -12.12 -6.12
C ARG A 134 -11.79 -11.12 -7.16
N ARG A 135 -12.10 -9.84 -6.94
CA ARG A 135 -11.78 -8.73 -7.87
C ARG A 135 -10.80 -7.76 -7.20
N PHE A 136 -10.36 -6.76 -7.99
CA PHE A 136 -9.46 -5.66 -7.62
C PHE A 136 -8.01 -6.05 -7.40
N CYS A 137 -7.69 -6.78 -6.33
CA CYS A 137 -6.30 -7.12 -6.03
C CYS A 137 -5.90 -8.47 -6.64
N LYS A 138 -4.80 -8.48 -7.40
CA LYS A 138 -4.11 -9.72 -7.78
C LYS A 138 -3.28 -10.20 -6.59
N ALA A 139 -3.32 -11.48 -6.29
CA ALA A 139 -2.48 -12.10 -5.26
C ALA A 139 -1.34 -12.90 -5.90
N TYR A 140 -0.19 -12.93 -5.24
CA TYR A 140 0.99 -13.70 -5.68
C TYR A 140 1.92 -14.04 -4.51
N ILE A 141 2.74 -15.07 -4.70
CA ILE A 141 3.82 -15.44 -3.78
C ILE A 141 5.09 -14.75 -4.26
N GLY A 142 5.79 -14.06 -3.35
CA GLY A 142 7.08 -13.45 -3.68
C GLY A 142 8.25 -14.37 -3.39
N ASP A 143 9.45 -13.87 -3.67
CA ASP A 143 10.68 -14.62 -3.47
C ASP A 143 10.86 -15.07 -2.01
N PRO A 144 11.41 -16.27 -1.79
CA PRO A 144 11.72 -16.74 -0.45
C PRO A 144 12.58 -15.74 0.31
N THR A 145 12.20 -15.46 1.55
CA THR A 145 13.05 -14.72 2.49
C THR A 145 14.37 -15.46 2.74
N GLU A 146 15.32 -14.80 3.39
CA GLU A 146 16.60 -15.41 3.83
C GLU A 146 16.40 -16.70 4.66
N ARG A 147 15.25 -16.87 5.31
CA ARG A 147 14.88 -18.08 6.09
C ARG A 147 14.05 -19.10 5.29
N GLY A 148 13.95 -18.94 3.98
CA GLY A 148 13.17 -19.79 3.08
C GLY A 148 11.65 -19.63 3.21
N GLN A 149 11.17 -18.69 4.02
CA GLN A 149 9.73 -18.42 4.16
C GLN A 149 9.21 -17.64 2.96
N LEU A 150 8.01 -18.00 2.50
CA LEU A 150 7.37 -17.44 1.33
C LEU A 150 6.45 -16.27 1.73
N PRO A 151 6.76 -15.02 1.34
CA PRO A 151 5.84 -13.91 1.53
C PRO A 151 4.67 -13.97 0.54
N ILE A 152 3.50 -13.55 1.00
CA ILE A 152 2.30 -13.43 0.16
C ILE A 152 2.00 -11.94 -0.04
N TYR A 153 1.57 -11.58 -1.24
CA TYR A 153 1.15 -10.23 -1.58
C TYR A 153 -0.24 -10.22 -2.19
N ALA A 154 -0.97 -9.13 -1.95
CA ALA A 154 -2.10 -8.72 -2.76
C ALA A 154 -1.84 -7.29 -3.27
N GLU A 155 -2.05 -7.05 -4.55
CA GLU A 155 -1.68 -5.80 -5.19
C GLU A 155 -2.81 -5.28 -6.08
N LEU A 156 -3.17 -4.02 -5.86
CA LEU A 156 -4.00 -3.22 -6.74
C LEU A 156 -3.09 -2.26 -7.51
N GLN A 157 -3.27 -2.18 -8.82
CA GLN A 157 -2.60 -1.20 -9.67
C GLN A 157 -3.65 -0.44 -10.48
N VAL A 158 -3.59 0.89 -10.45
CA VAL A 158 -4.52 1.74 -11.19
C VAL A 158 -3.72 2.72 -12.05
N PRO A 159 -3.83 2.65 -13.39
CA PRO A 159 -3.19 3.64 -14.26
C PRO A 159 -3.94 4.98 -14.15
N LEU A 160 -3.24 6.01 -13.69
CA LEU A 160 -3.77 7.36 -13.44
C LEU A 160 -3.05 8.43 -14.27
N GLY A 161 -2.43 8.06 -15.39
CA GLY A 161 -1.75 8.99 -16.30
C GLY A 161 -2.65 10.10 -16.88
N ALA A 162 -3.97 9.89 -16.93
CA ALA A 162 -4.93 10.94 -17.30
C ALA A 162 -5.26 11.91 -16.15
N GLY A 163 -4.73 11.67 -14.95
CA GLY A 163 -5.10 12.34 -13.72
C GLY A 163 -6.36 11.77 -13.06
N ALA A 164 -6.67 12.29 -11.88
CA ALA A 164 -7.88 11.97 -11.11
C ALA A 164 -8.35 13.23 -10.37
N HIS A 165 -9.63 13.27 -9.98
CA HIS A 165 -10.12 14.22 -8.97
C HIS A 165 -9.96 13.62 -7.56
N ASP A 166 -9.93 14.46 -6.53
CA ASP A 166 -9.54 14.02 -5.17
C ASP A 166 -10.51 12.99 -4.59
N ALA A 167 -11.82 13.12 -4.83
CA ALA A 167 -12.80 12.14 -4.37
C ALA A 167 -12.53 10.72 -4.91
N LEU A 168 -12.10 10.60 -6.18
CA LEU A 168 -11.75 9.30 -6.76
C LEU A 168 -10.49 8.72 -6.12
N LEU A 169 -9.51 9.59 -5.81
CA LEU A 169 -8.27 9.16 -5.16
C LEU A 169 -8.54 8.60 -3.77
N VAL A 170 -9.38 9.30 -2.98
CA VAL A 170 -9.83 8.84 -1.66
C VAL A 170 -10.57 7.51 -1.78
N GLU A 171 -11.51 7.39 -2.71
CA GLU A 171 -12.31 6.17 -2.89
C GLU A 171 -11.46 4.98 -3.35
N MET A 172 -10.45 5.21 -4.21
CA MET A 172 -9.50 4.17 -4.62
C MET A 172 -8.63 3.68 -3.46
N LEU A 173 -8.12 4.59 -2.63
CA LEU A 173 -7.31 4.24 -1.46
C LEU A 173 -8.13 3.50 -0.40
N ASP A 174 -9.35 3.94 -0.13
CA ASP A 174 -10.26 3.26 0.78
C ASP A 174 -10.62 1.85 0.28
N CYS A 175 -10.99 1.73 -1.00
CA CYS A 175 -11.25 0.45 -1.65
C CYS A 175 -10.04 -0.49 -1.57
N GLY A 176 -8.84 -0.01 -1.89
CA GLY A 176 -7.62 -0.81 -1.82
C GLY A 176 -7.32 -1.30 -0.41
N ALA A 177 -7.50 -0.45 0.61
CA ALA A 177 -7.33 -0.82 2.01
C ALA A 177 -8.38 -1.85 2.49
N ALA A 178 -9.64 -1.69 2.07
CA ALA A 178 -10.72 -2.62 2.39
C ALA A 178 -10.50 -4.00 1.75
N VAL A 179 -10.09 -4.04 0.49
CA VAL A 179 -9.78 -5.30 -0.22
C VAL A 179 -8.52 -5.94 0.36
N ALA A 180 -7.50 -5.17 0.75
CA ALA A 180 -6.32 -5.69 1.45
C ALA A 180 -6.69 -6.40 2.76
N THR A 181 -7.59 -5.80 3.55
CA THR A 181 -8.10 -6.41 4.78
C THR A 181 -8.86 -7.70 4.47
N THR A 182 -9.76 -7.66 3.48
CA THR A 182 -10.53 -8.84 3.04
C THR A 182 -9.63 -9.98 2.57
N PHE A 183 -8.54 -9.66 1.87
CA PHE A 183 -7.55 -10.65 1.44
C PHE A 183 -6.87 -11.33 2.61
N VAL A 184 -6.45 -10.54 3.61
CA VAL A 184 -5.76 -11.05 4.79
C VAL A 184 -6.69 -11.91 5.62
N ASP A 185 -7.96 -11.53 5.77
CA ASP A 185 -8.97 -12.34 6.47
C ASP A 185 -9.22 -13.66 5.74
N TRP A 186 -9.37 -13.60 4.42
CA TRP A 186 -9.52 -14.80 3.60
C TRP A 186 -8.32 -15.77 3.72
N LEU A 187 -7.09 -15.28 3.89
CA LEU A 187 -5.92 -16.14 4.11
C LEU A 187 -5.97 -16.93 5.42
N HIS A 188 -6.58 -16.38 6.47
CA HIS A 188 -6.72 -17.04 7.77
C HIS A 188 -7.97 -17.95 7.81
N ASP A 189 -9.05 -17.54 7.13
CA ASP A 189 -10.33 -18.23 7.16
C ASP A 189 -10.45 -19.26 6.03
N GLU A 190 -11.01 -18.88 4.88
CA GLU A 190 -11.32 -19.79 3.77
C GLU A 190 -10.06 -20.41 3.14
N GLY A 191 -9.01 -19.60 2.97
CA GLY A 191 -7.72 -20.02 2.44
C GLY A 191 -6.93 -20.92 3.40
N ALA A 192 -7.18 -20.80 4.71
CA ALA A 192 -6.54 -21.55 5.79
C ALA A 192 -5.06 -21.80 5.52
N LEU A 193 -4.33 -20.70 5.30
CA LEU A 193 -2.92 -20.68 4.90
C LEU A 193 -2.02 -20.04 5.94
N LEU A 194 -2.54 -19.05 6.68
CA LEU A 194 -1.82 -18.29 7.73
C LEU A 194 -2.43 -18.52 9.12
#